data_AF-A0A7Y2D4W5-F1
#
_entry.id   AF-A0A7Y2D4W5-F1
#
_cell.length_a   1.000
_cell.length_b   1.000
_cell.length_c   1.000
_cell.angle_alpha   90.00
_cell.angle_beta   90.00
_cell.angle_gamma   90.00
#
_symmetry.space_group_name_H-M   'P 1'
#
loop_
_entity.id
_entity.type
_entity.pdbx_description
1 polymer ?
#
loop_
_entity_poly.entity_id
_entity_poly.type
_entity_poly.pdbx_seq_one_letter_code
_entity_poly.pdbx_strand_id
1 'polypeptide(L)'
;MKRIAFFVVVAIATVFGSISGISAQASQKFTVISDKAELKTIVPASFYFAGLSGNTQRRNSSVGLLGDKRYIVAGLVDVSGYSTDISGVYEGFFITDSNVEFGDKKLDIGSYGFGFAKDGTVNLFDLSGKKIVSARTVKDTEMRRPRPLMMVPAEEGIRFYKGRDYVLIKPR
;
A
#
# COMPACT_ATOMS: atom_id res chain seq x y z
N MET A 1 2.01 75.76 -50.19
CA MET A 1 3.47 75.55 -50.06
C MET A 1 3.68 74.34 -49.16
N LYS A 2 4.12 73.19 -49.70
CA LYS A 2 5.41 72.52 -49.36
C LYS A 2 5.48 72.10 -47.86
N ARG A 3 5.53 70.84 -47.40
CA ARG A 3 6.25 69.60 -47.82
C ARG A 3 5.78 68.43 -46.89
N ILE A 4 5.53 67.23 -47.41
CA ILE A 4 6.31 65.96 -47.33
C ILE A 4 6.13 65.12 -46.04
N ALA A 5 5.81 63.84 -46.26
CA ALA A 5 5.54 62.73 -45.35
C ALA A 5 6.79 62.07 -44.73
N PHE A 6 6.63 61.21 -43.70
CA PHE A 6 7.40 59.97 -43.39
C PHE A 6 6.80 59.35 -42.09
N PHE A 7 6.02 58.25 -42.13
CA PHE A 7 6.38 56.82 -42.04
C PHE A 7 6.73 56.28 -40.62
N VAL A 8 6.16 55.10 -40.30
CA VAL A 8 6.72 53.98 -39.49
C VAL A 8 6.07 53.64 -38.13
N VAL A 9 5.26 52.55 -38.20
CA VAL A 9 5.21 51.33 -37.35
C VAL A 9 4.17 51.20 -36.22
N VAL A 10 3.31 50.21 -36.48
CA VAL A 10 2.40 49.44 -35.61
C VAL A 10 3.19 48.60 -34.60
N ALA A 11 2.75 48.54 -33.34
CA ALA A 11 2.96 47.36 -32.49
C ALA A 11 1.81 47.20 -31.50
N ILE A 12 0.91 46.28 -31.83
CA ILE A 12 -0.10 45.70 -30.94
C ILE A 12 0.62 44.75 -29.99
N ALA A 13 0.42 44.91 -28.68
CA ALA A 13 0.85 43.93 -27.68
C ALA A 13 -0.32 43.58 -26.76
N THR A 14 -1.21 42.71 -27.26
CA THR A 14 -2.10 41.89 -26.44
C THR A 14 -1.26 40.90 -25.63
N VAL A 15 -1.03 41.21 -24.35
CA VAL A 15 -0.43 40.27 -23.41
C VAL A 15 -1.50 39.26 -23.00
N PHE A 16 -1.37 38.03 -23.53
CA PHE A 16 -2.11 36.86 -23.13
C PHE A 16 -1.92 36.60 -21.62
N GLY A 17 -3.02 36.64 -20.86
CA GLY A 17 -3.06 36.15 -19.49
C GLY A 17 -3.02 34.63 -19.49
N SER A 18 -1.91 34.06 -19.03
CA SER A 18 -1.73 32.62 -18.81
C SER A 18 -2.66 32.14 -17.70
N ILE A 19 -3.74 31.44 -18.07
CA ILE A 19 -4.56 30.69 -17.11
C ILE A 19 -3.69 29.54 -16.59
N SER A 20 -3.27 29.64 -15.34
CA SER A 20 -2.61 28.56 -14.61
C SER A 20 -3.54 27.35 -14.59
N GLY A 21 -3.17 26.29 -15.31
CA GLY A 21 -3.85 25.01 -15.25
C GLY A 21 -3.73 24.43 -13.84
N ILE A 22 -4.81 24.49 -13.07
CA ILE A 22 -4.99 23.66 -11.89
C ILE A 22 -5.17 22.24 -12.43
N SER A 23 -4.10 21.44 -12.42
CA SER A 23 -4.22 20.00 -12.64
C SER A 23 -5.09 19.44 -11.52
N ALA A 24 -6.31 19.03 -11.84
CA ALA A 24 -7.12 18.23 -10.94
C ALA A 24 -6.40 16.90 -10.71
N GLN A 25 -5.67 16.79 -9.59
CA GLN A 25 -5.19 15.50 -9.11
C GLN A 25 -6.44 14.67 -8.83
N ALA A 26 -6.67 13.65 -9.66
CA ALA A 26 -7.71 12.68 -9.41
C ALA A 26 -7.49 12.10 -8.01
N SER A 27 -8.42 12.35 -7.09
CA SER A 27 -8.40 11.82 -5.74
C SER A 27 -8.32 10.29 -5.82
N GLN A 28 -7.18 9.73 -5.42
CA GLN A 28 -6.96 8.29 -5.45
C GLN A 28 -7.92 7.62 -4.48
N LYS A 29 -8.75 6.72 -4.99
CA LYS A 29 -9.72 5.98 -4.21
C LYS A 29 -9.04 4.77 -3.56
N PHE A 30 -9.19 4.63 -2.25
CA PHE A 30 -8.71 3.46 -1.51
C PHE A 30 -9.91 2.63 -1.04
N THR A 31 -9.92 1.34 -1.35
CA THR A 31 -11.01 0.44 -0.94
C THR A 31 -10.45 -0.87 -0.40
N VAL A 32 -11.29 -1.64 0.28
CA VAL A 32 -10.97 -2.99 0.77
C VAL A 32 -12.07 -3.94 0.34
N ILE A 33 -11.69 -5.03 -0.31
CA ILE A 33 -12.62 -6.07 -0.74
C ILE A 33 -13.14 -6.79 0.50
N SER A 34 -14.47 -6.77 0.64
CA SER A 34 -15.17 -7.45 1.73
C SER A 34 -15.95 -8.68 1.27
N ASP A 35 -16.14 -8.85 -0.05
CA ASP A 35 -16.85 -10.00 -0.59
C ASP A 35 -16.01 -11.28 -0.47
N LYS A 36 -16.61 -12.35 0.06
CA LYS A 36 -15.90 -13.60 0.33
C LYS A 36 -15.64 -14.42 -0.92
N ALA A 37 -16.43 -14.28 -1.98
CA ALA A 37 -16.22 -15.02 -3.22
C ALA A 37 -15.04 -14.40 -3.98
N GLU A 38 -14.98 -13.08 -4.05
CA GLU A 38 -13.87 -12.33 -4.64
C GLU A 38 -12.56 -12.52 -3.87
N LEU A 39 -12.60 -12.51 -2.53
CA LEU A 39 -11.39 -12.83 -1.75
C LEU A 39 -10.84 -14.22 -2.06
N LYS A 40 -11.68 -15.22 -2.38
CA LYS A 40 -11.21 -16.58 -2.71
C LYS A 40 -10.52 -16.68 -4.06
N THR A 41 -10.79 -15.76 -4.99
CA THR A 41 -10.13 -15.77 -6.31
C THR A 41 -8.77 -15.05 -6.26
N ILE A 42 -8.61 -14.07 -5.36
CA ILE A 42 -7.40 -13.25 -5.24
C ILE A 42 -6.43 -13.83 -4.20
N VAL A 43 -6.93 -14.26 -3.04
CA VAL A 43 -6.08 -14.71 -1.93
C VAL A 43 -5.53 -16.12 -2.23
N PRO A 44 -4.19 -16.31 -2.27
CA PRO A 44 -3.61 -17.61 -2.55
C PRO A 44 -3.96 -18.63 -1.46
N ALA A 45 -4.21 -19.88 -1.84
CA ALA A 45 -4.59 -20.95 -0.93
C ALA A 45 -3.44 -21.39 0.01
N SER A 46 -2.21 -21.27 -0.45
CA SER A 46 -0.98 -21.51 0.30
C SER A 46 0.06 -20.45 -0.08
N PHE A 47 1.08 -20.28 0.76
CA PHE A 47 2.16 -19.33 0.51
C PHE A 47 3.52 -19.96 0.83
N TYR A 48 4.46 -19.83 -0.09
CA TYR A 48 5.83 -20.27 0.07
C TYR A 48 6.65 -19.24 0.84
N PHE A 49 7.36 -19.68 1.87
CA PHE A 49 8.29 -18.85 2.63
C PHE A 49 9.39 -19.73 3.21
N ALA A 50 10.65 -19.28 3.13
CA ALA A 50 11.80 -19.91 3.77
C ALA A 50 11.88 -21.45 3.58
N GLY A 51 11.63 -21.94 2.36
CA GLY A 51 11.75 -23.37 2.03
C GLY A 51 10.48 -24.20 2.23
N LEU A 52 9.41 -23.65 2.80
CA LEU A 52 8.17 -24.37 3.09
C LEU A 52 6.95 -23.65 2.51
N SER A 53 5.89 -24.41 2.23
CA SER A 53 4.60 -23.86 1.83
C SER A 53 3.60 -24.08 2.96
N GLY A 54 3.13 -22.99 3.57
CA GLY A 54 2.09 -23.03 4.61
C GLY A 54 0.71 -22.75 4.04
N ASN A 55 -0.33 -23.32 4.65
CA ASN A 55 -1.71 -23.07 4.24
C ASN A 55 -2.18 -21.68 4.68
N THR A 56 -2.82 -20.94 3.79
CA THR A 56 -3.37 -19.62 4.11
C THR A 56 -4.61 -19.75 4.98
N GLN A 57 -4.62 -19.04 6.10
CA GLN A 57 -5.80 -18.86 6.95
C GLN A 57 -6.76 -17.86 6.29
N ARG A 58 -7.52 -18.29 5.26
CA ARG A 58 -8.38 -17.39 4.46
C ARG A 58 -9.37 -16.52 5.26
N ARG A 59 -9.74 -16.94 6.47
CA ARG A 59 -10.59 -16.13 7.38
C ARG A 59 -9.87 -14.91 7.97
N ASN A 60 -8.54 -14.95 7.97
CA ASN A 60 -7.60 -13.93 8.42
C ASN A 60 -6.80 -13.40 7.23
N SER A 61 -7.49 -13.11 6.13
CA SER A 61 -6.93 -12.50 4.92
C SER A 61 -7.70 -11.25 4.55
N SER A 62 -7.04 -10.32 3.87
CA SER A 62 -7.59 -9.04 3.46
C SER A 62 -6.98 -8.60 2.15
N VAL A 63 -7.78 -7.95 1.32
CA VAL A 63 -7.35 -7.39 0.04
C VAL A 63 -7.74 -5.92 -0.03
N GLY A 64 -6.74 -5.06 -0.20
CA GLY A 64 -6.89 -3.62 -0.41
C GLY A 64 -6.67 -3.26 -1.87
N LEU A 65 -7.35 -2.21 -2.34
CA LEU A 65 -7.09 -1.61 -3.65
C LEU A 65 -6.54 -0.19 -3.49
N LEU A 66 -5.39 0.05 -4.11
CA LEU A 66 -4.81 1.37 -4.31
C LEU A 66 -5.25 1.91 -5.67
N GLY A 67 -6.32 2.69 -5.71
CA GLY A 67 -7.02 3.04 -6.94
C GLY A 67 -7.82 1.87 -7.51
N ASP A 68 -7.97 1.80 -8.83
CA ASP A 68 -8.91 0.83 -9.44
C ASP A 68 -8.27 -0.51 -9.84
N LYS A 69 -6.93 -0.62 -9.85
CA LYS A 69 -6.24 -1.79 -10.47
C LYS A 69 -5.03 -2.33 -9.72
N ARG A 70 -4.65 -1.75 -8.58
CA ARG A 70 -3.45 -2.15 -7.84
C ARG A 70 -3.86 -2.80 -6.53
N TYR A 71 -3.51 -4.07 -6.36
CA TYR A 71 -3.88 -4.82 -5.17
C TYR A 71 -2.78 -4.80 -4.12
N ILE A 72 -3.22 -4.84 -2.88
CA ILE A 72 -2.44 -5.29 -1.74
C ILE A 72 -3.17 -6.51 -1.19
N VAL A 73 -2.51 -7.66 -1.16
CA VAL A 73 -3.08 -8.92 -0.66
C VAL A 73 -2.27 -9.35 0.55
N ALA A 74 -2.94 -9.56 1.68
CA ALA A 74 -2.27 -10.09 2.86
C ALA A 74 -3.10 -11.17 3.55
N GLY A 75 -2.42 -12.12 4.18
CA GLY A 75 -3.06 -13.22 4.88
C GLY A 75 -2.15 -13.86 5.91
N LEU A 76 -2.74 -14.32 7.02
CA LEU A 76 -2.03 -15.19 7.96
C LEU A 76 -1.84 -16.58 7.35
N VAL A 77 -0.74 -17.23 7.72
CA VAL A 77 -0.39 -18.57 7.27
C VAL A 77 -0.31 -19.50 8.47
N ASP A 78 -0.63 -20.78 8.26
CA ASP A 78 -0.34 -21.82 9.24
C ASP A 78 1.18 -22.07 9.28
N VAL A 79 1.80 -21.65 10.39
CA VAL A 79 3.25 -21.75 10.62
C VAL A 79 3.65 -22.95 11.47
N SER A 80 2.73 -23.87 11.76
CA SER A 80 2.99 -25.04 12.61
C SER A 80 4.09 -25.98 12.08
N GLY A 81 4.31 -26.00 10.76
CA GLY A 81 5.37 -26.79 10.13
C GLY A 81 6.75 -26.11 10.07
N TYR A 82 6.87 -24.86 10.52
CA TYR A 82 8.13 -24.12 10.49
C TYR A 82 8.96 -24.36 11.77
N SER A 83 10.27 -24.10 11.68
CA SER A 83 11.13 -24.07 12.88
C SER A 83 10.65 -22.97 13.84
N THR A 84 11.01 -23.12 15.12
CA THR A 84 10.69 -22.12 16.17
C THR A 84 11.25 -20.74 15.85
N ASP A 85 12.42 -20.71 15.21
CA ASP A 85 13.09 -19.46 14.83
C ASP A 85 12.29 -18.70 13.77
N ILE A 86 11.73 -19.41 12.78
CA ILE A 86 10.92 -18.78 11.73
C ILE A 86 9.52 -18.45 12.26
N SER A 87 8.83 -19.41 12.89
CA SER A 87 7.48 -19.22 13.42
C SER A 87 7.40 -18.16 14.53
N GLY A 88 8.53 -17.83 15.18
CA GLY A 88 8.62 -16.73 16.14
C GLY A 88 8.58 -15.32 15.52
N VAL A 89 8.90 -15.18 14.23
CA VAL A 89 8.98 -13.88 13.54
C VAL A 89 8.09 -13.77 12.30
N TYR A 90 7.63 -14.90 11.75
CA TYR A 90 6.81 -14.99 10.55
C TYR A 90 5.38 -15.36 10.91
N GLU A 91 4.41 -14.63 10.36
CA GLU A 91 2.98 -14.81 10.66
C GLU A 91 2.13 -14.99 9.41
N GLY A 92 2.60 -14.49 8.27
CA GLY A 92 1.81 -14.48 7.04
C GLY A 92 2.51 -13.79 5.88
N PHE A 93 1.77 -13.58 4.81
CA PHE A 93 2.29 -12.97 3.58
C PHE A 93 1.71 -11.59 3.31
N PHE A 94 2.47 -10.80 2.57
CA PHE A 94 2.12 -9.49 2.07
C PHE A 94 2.54 -9.41 0.59
N ILE A 95 1.60 -9.17 -0.30
CA ILE A 95 1.81 -9.05 -1.75
C ILE A 95 1.33 -7.67 -2.17
N THR A 96 2.11 -6.98 -3.00
CA THR A 96 1.73 -5.71 -3.60
C THR A 96 2.06 -5.68 -5.08
N ASP A 97 1.09 -5.25 -5.89
CA ASP A 97 1.22 -5.12 -7.34
C ASP A 97 1.71 -3.73 -7.78
N SER A 98 2.06 -2.87 -6.81
CA SER A 98 2.65 -1.56 -7.08
C SER A 98 3.71 -1.19 -6.05
N ASN A 99 4.60 -0.25 -6.41
CA ASN A 99 5.50 0.36 -5.44
C ASN A 99 4.67 1.16 -4.43
N VAL A 100 4.93 0.92 -3.16
CA VAL A 100 4.21 1.55 -2.05
C VAL A 100 5.18 2.11 -1.02
N GLU A 101 4.69 3.03 -0.21
CA GLU A 101 5.27 3.33 1.08
C GLU A 101 4.59 2.46 2.13
N PHE A 102 5.38 1.72 2.89
CA PHE A 102 4.94 0.89 4.00
C PHE A 102 5.41 1.56 5.29
N GLY A 103 4.52 2.33 5.90
CA GLY A 103 4.88 3.31 6.93
C GLY A 103 5.71 4.44 6.33
N ASP A 104 6.95 4.57 6.80
CA ASP A 104 7.96 5.51 6.30
C ASP A 104 8.98 4.84 5.36
N LYS A 105 8.78 3.56 5.01
CA LYS A 105 9.73 2.77 4.21
C LYS A 105 9.22 2.59 2.79
N LYS A 106 10.13 2.60 1.82
CA LYS A 106 9.80 2.26 0.43
C LYS A 106 9.76 0.74 0.30
N LEU A 107 8.75 0.23 -0.38
CA LEU A 107 8.59 -1.17 -0.74
C LEU A 107 8.25 -1.25 -2.22
N ASP A 108 9.01 -2.03 -2.96
CA ASP A 108 8.75 -2.24 -4.39
C ASP A 108 7.70 -3.35 -4.60
N ILE A 109 7.33 -3.59 -5.85
CA ILE A 109 6.40 -4.66 -6.24
C ILE A 109 6.97 -6.02 -5.83
N GLY A 110 6.14 -6.89 -5.25
CA GLY A 110 6.55 -8.24 -4.95
C GLY A 110 5.71 -8.98 -3.92
N SER A 111 6.23 -10.14 -3.53
CA SER A 111 5.67 -11.03 -2.51
C SER A 111 6.64 -11.15 -1.35
N TYR A 112 6.11 -10.99 -0.13
CA TYR A 112 6.90 -10.87 1.09
C TYR A 112 6.26 -11.70 2.19
N GLY A 113 7.09 -12.20 3.11
CA GLY A 113 6.60 -12.61 4.43
C GLY A 113 6.46 -11.39 5.34
N PHE A 114 5.61 -11.46 6.36
CA PHE A 114 5.55 -10.46 7.41
C PHE A 114 5.42 -11.08 8.79
N GLY A 115 5.74 -10.28 9.81
CA GLY A 115 5.36 -10.54 11.19
C GLY A 115 5.43 -9.30 12.07
N PHE A 116 4.57 -9.25 13.07
CA PHE A 116 4.48 -8.14 14.03
C PHE A 116 5.29 -8.50 15.27
N ALA A 117 6.36 -7.74 15.51
CA ALA A 117 7.20 -7.92 16.67
C ALA A 117 6.59 -7.26 17.92
N LYS A 118 6.98 -7.78 19.09
CA LYS A 118 6.51 -7.30 20.39
C LYS A 118 6.96 -5.87 20.70
N ASP A 119 7.95 -5.36 19.98
CA ASP A 119 8.50 -4.01 20.11
C ASP A 119 7.65 -2.92 19.41
N GLY A 120 6.50 -3.29 18.82
CA GLY A 120 5.64 -2.36 18.10
C GLY A 120 6.16 -2.04 16.70
N THR A 121 6.88 -2.98 16.08
CA THR A 121 7.24 -2.93 14.67
C THR A 121 6.57 -4.05 13.89
N VAL A 122 6.34 -3.81 12.61
CA VAL A 122 6.06 -4.88 11.67
C VAL A 122 7.22 -4.99 10.69
N ASN A 123 7.64 -6.23 10.48
CA ASN A 123 8.78 -6.56 9.64
C ASN A 123 8.28 -7.24 8.37
N LEU A 124 8.84 -6.86 7.23
CA LEU A 124 8.68 -7.60 5.98
C LEU A 124 9.98 -8.31 5.65
N PHE A 125 9.84 -9.50 5.08
CA PHE A 125 10.91 -10.40 4.73
C PHE A 125 10.79 -10.74 3.25
N ASP A 126 11.91 -10.90 2.55
CA ASP A 126 11.89 -11.59 1.26
C ASP A 126 11.54 -13.08 1.44
N LEU A 127 11.32 -13.79 0.35
CA LEU A 127 10.92 -15.20 0.39
C LEU A 127 11.98 -16.14 1.00
N SER A 128 13.23 -15.69 1.14
CA SER A 128 14.29 -16.43 1.83
C SER A 128 14.25 -16.29 3.36
N GLY A 129 13.39 -15.40 3.87
CA GLY A 129 13.30 -15.07 5.29
C GLY A 129 14.22 -13.93 5.73
N LYS A 130 14.92 -13.27 4.80
CA LYS A 130 15.74 -12.12 5.13
C LYS A 130 14.87 -10.88 5.30
N LYS A 131 15.01 -10.18 6.42
CA LYS A 131 14.30 -8.93 6.70
C LYS A 131 14.73 -7.84 5.72
N ILE A 132 13.77 -7.20 5.06
CA ILE A 132 14.00 -6.12 4.09
C ILE A 132 13.43 -4.77 4.54
N VAL A 133 12.36 -4.80 5.34
CA VAL A 133 11.66 -3.60 5.83
C VAL A 133 11.29 -3.80 7.29
N SER A 134 11.42 -2.74 8.08
CA SER A 134 10.90 -2.65 9.44
C SER A 134 10.25 -1.30 9.60
N ALA A 135 8.95 -1.29 9.92
CA ALA A 135 8.15 -0.09 10.06
C ALA A 135 7.48 -0.07 11.44
N ARG A 136 7.41 1.11 12.05
CA ARG A 136 6.75 1.28 13.35
C ARG A 136 5.23 1.21 13.19
N THR A 137 4.57 0.52 14.11
CA THR A 137 3.11 0.49 14.14
C THR A 137 2.55 1.66 14.95
N VAL A 138 1.31 2.01 14.63
CA VAL A 138 0.48 2.94 15.39
C VAL A 138 -0.64 2.12 16.03
N LYS A 139 -0.90 2.36 17.32
CA LYS A 139 -1.97 1.69 18.05
C LYS A 139 -3.27 2.48 17.93
N ASP A 140 -4.31 1.86 17.40
CA ASP A 140 -5.64 2.44 17.28
C ASP A 140 -6.47 2.13 18.54
N THR A 141 -6.56 3.10 19.45
CA THR A 141 -7.29 2.97 20.72
C THR A 141 -8.81 2.93 20.50
N GLU A 142 -9.28 3.54 19.43
CA GLU A 142 -10.70 3.71 19.12
C GLU A 142 -11.30 2.51 18.38
N MET A 143 -10.46 1.59 17.89
CA MET A 143 -10.91 0.38 17.22
C MET A 143 -11.73 -0.53 18.15
N ARG A 144 -13.03 -0.62 17.88
CA ARG A 144 -13.98 -1.40 18.68
C ARG A 144 -13.91 -2.91 18.46
N ARG A 145 -13.62 -3.35 17.23
CA ARG A 145 -13.66 -4.78 16.83
C ARG A 145 -12.38 -5.18 16.08
N PRO A 146 -11.26 -5.38 16.80
CA PRO A 146 -10.03 -5.83 16.18
C PRO A 146 -10.17 -7.24 15.62
N ARG A 147 -9.68 -7.47 14.41
CA ARG A 147 -9.51 -8.80 13.81
C ARG A 147 -8.04 -9.21 13.86
N PRO A 148 -7.72 -10.52 13.79
CA PRO A 148 -6.33 -10.97 13.74
C PRO A 148 -5.53 -10.32 12.61
N LEU A 149 -6.16 -10.15 11.44
CA LEU A 149 -5.62 -9.40 10.31
C LEU A 149 -6.75 -8.65 9.62
N MET A 150 -6.54 -7.38 9.28
CA MET A 150 -7.48 -6.64 8.44
C MET A 150 -6.84 -5.43 7.77
N MET A 151 -7.47 -4.96 6.70
CA MET A 151 -7.18 -3.66 6.10
C MET A 151 -8.38 -2.73 6.28
N VAL A 152 -8.11 -1.43 6.41
CA VAL A 152 -9.13 -0.37 6.47
C VAL A 152 -8.67 0.79 5.58
N PRO A 153 -9.52 1.28 4.66
CA PRO A 153 -9.22 2.49 3.91
C PRO A 153 -8.99 3.69 4.85
N ALA A 154 -8.04 4.54 4.49
CA ALA A 154 -7.78 5.83 5.12
C ALA A 154 -7.66 6.90 4.04
N GLU A 155 -7.54 8.16 4.46
CA GLU A 155 -7.45 9.31 3.54
C GLU A 155 -6.26 9.21 2.59
N GLU A 156 -5.10 8.82 3.10
CA GLU A 156 -3.84 8.78 2.33
C GLU A 156 -3.47 7.37 1.81
N GLY A 157 -4.28 6.36 2.08
CA GLY A 157 -3.95 4.99 1.71
C GLY A 157 -4.77 3.93 2.44
N ILE A 158 -4.11 2.83 2.83
CA ILE A 158 -4.74 1.69 3.50
C ILE A 158 -4.00 1.39 4.79
N ARG A 159 -4.71 1.35 5.91
CA ARG A 159 -4.15 0.88 7.18
C ARG A 159 -4.17 -0.65 7.20
N PHE A 160 -3.01 -1.25 7.37
CA PHE A 160 -2.82 -2.69 7.51
C PHE A 160 -2.66 -3.05 8.99
N TYR A 161 -3.68 -3.73 9.54
CA TYR A 161 -3.81 -4.03 10.96
C TYR A 161 -3.47 -5.47 11.30
N LYS A 162 -2.83 -5.64 12.46
CA LYS A 162 -2.92 -6.84 13.30
C LYS A 162 -3.51 -6.45 14.65
N GLY A 163 -4.69 -6.98 14.96
CA GLY A 163 -5.40 -6.57 16.17
C GLY A 163 -5.72 -5.07 16.12
N ARG A 164 -5.06 -4.28 16.97
CA ARG A 164 -5.22 -2.81 17.04
C ARG A 164 -4.00 -2.04 16.52
N ASP A 165 -2.90 -2.74 16.24
CA ASP A 165 -1.68 -2.14 15.75
C ASP A 165 -1.73 -2.11 14.23
N TYR A 166 -1.43 -0.96 13.62
CA TYR A 166 -1.42 -0.82 12.17
C TYR A 166 -0.20 -0.09 11.65
N VAL A 167 0.06 -0.31 10.37
CA VAL A 167 0.96 0.51 9.57
C VAL A 167 0.16 1.07 8.39
N LEU A 168 0.44 2.31 8.00
CA LEU A 168 -0.20 2.93 6.84
C LEU A 168 0.55 2.52 5.57
N ILE A 169 -0.19 2.08 4.56
CA ILE A 169 0.34 1.77 3.23
C ILE A 169 -0.15 2.83 2.27
N LYS A 170 0.78 3.53 1.63
CA LYS A 170 0.48 4.62 0.69
C LYS A 170 0.99 4.26 -0.70
N PRO A 171 0.31 4.68 -1.77
CA PRO A 171 0.88 4.61 -3.11
C PRO A 171 2.13 5.49 -3.20
N ARG A 172 3.13 5.04 -3.97
CA ARG A 172 4.35 5.79 -4.29
C ARG A 172 4.29 6.36 -5.70
#